data_AF-A0A945DI11-F1
#
_entry.id   AF-A0A945DI11-F1
#
_cell.length_a   1.000
_cell.length_b   1.000
_cell.length_c   1.000
_cell.angle_alpha   90.00
_cell.angle_beta   90.00
_cell.angle_gamma   90.00
#
_symmetry.space_group_name_H-M   'P 1'
#
loop_
_entity.id
_entity.type
_entity.pdbx_description
1 polymer ?
#
loop_
_entity_poly.entity_id
_entity_poly.type
_entity_poly.pdbx_seq_one_letter_code
_entity_poly.pdbx_strand_id
1 'polypeptide(L)' 'MTLTSLDVSRKNFNDAKAVDKLINDIAPSHVERRGGYTRVYSLGKRVSDTASISRLEWV' A
#
# COMPACT_ATOMS: atom_id res chain seq x y z
N MET A 1 16.01 8.48 4.27
CA MET A 1 15.54 7.27 4.99
C MET A 1 16.06 7.36 6.42
N THR A 2 15.34 8.08 7.29
CA THR A 2 15.80 8.35 8.65
C THR A 2 15.37 7.21 9.58
N LEU A 3 16.19 6.87 10.57
CA LEU A 3 15.87 5.82 11.55
C LEU A 3 14.53 6.09 12.27
N THR A 4 14.15 7.37 12.39
CA THR A 4 12.87 7.82 12.94
C THR A 4 11.66 7.38 12.12
N SER A 5 11.73 7.38 10.78
CA SER A 5 10.57 7.03 9.95
C SER A 5 10.30 5.53 9.94
N LEU A 6 11.36 4.72 10.07
CA LEU A 6 11.27 3.27 10.22
C LEU A 6 10.61 2.89 11.55
N ASP A 7 10.98 3.58 12.63
CA ASP A 7 10.48 3.30 13.98
C ASP A 7 8.99 3.66 14.12
N VAL A 8 8.59 4.80 13.54
CA VAL A 8 7.16 5.20 13.46
C VAL A 8 6.34 4.17 12.67
N SER A 9 6.88 3.66 11.56
CA SER A 9 6.18 2.65 10.76
C SER A 9 6.01 1.34 11.55
N ARG A 10 7.05 0.87 12.24
CA ARG A 10 6.96 -0.34 13.07
C ARG A 10 6.02 -0.21 14.26
N LYS A 11 5.83 1.00 14.78
CA LYS A 11 4.90 1.26 15.90
C LYS A 11 3.43 1.32 15.48
N ASN A 12 3.15 1.71 14.24
CA ASN A 12 1.78 1.86 13.72
C ASN A 12 1.23 0.59 13.04
N PHE A 13 2.09 -0.33 12.62
CA PHE A 13 1.68 -1.57 11.96
C PHE A 13 2.00 -2.77 12.86
N ASN A 14 1.01 -3.63 13.09
CA ASN A 14 1.19 -4.84 13.90
C ASN A 14 2.09 -5.90 13.24
N ASP A 15 2.22 -5.87 11.91
CA ASP A 15 2.97 -6.88 11.15
C ASP A 15 4.34 -6.37 10.69
N ALA A 16 5.39 -6.72 11.45
CA ALA A 16 6.77 -6.35 11.14
C ALA A 16 7.22 -6.83 9.76
N LYS A 17 6.81 -8.04 9.34
CA LYS A 17 7.14 -8.60 8.02
C LYS A 17 6.56 -7.78 6.87
N ALA A 18 5.36 -7.22 7.05
CA ALA A 18 4.73 -6.37 6.04
C ALA A 18 5.49 -5.04 5.90
N VAL A 19 5.94 -4.46 7.02
CA VAL A 19 6.74 -3.23 7.02
C VAL A 19 8.09 -3.45 6.34
N ASP A 20 8.79 -4.55 6.64
CA ASP A 20 10.08 -4.83 6.00
C ASP A 20 9.93 -5.03 4.49
N LYS A 21 8.88 -5.72 4.03
CA LYS A 21 8.58 -5.88 2.60
C LYS A 21 8.25 -4.54 1.92
N LEU A 22 7.45 -3.69 2.56
CA LEU A 22 7.10 -2.38 2.03
C LEU A 22 8.35 -1.52 1.81
N ILE A 23 9.29 -1.57 2.75
CA ILE A 23 10.46 -0.70 2.75
C ILE A 23 11.56 -1.23 1.84
N ASN A 24 11.80 -2.54 1.84
CA ASN A 24 12.90 -3.13 1.08
C ASN A 24 12.53 -3.40 -0.39
N ASP A 25 11.28 -3.78 -0.67
CA ASP A 25 10.89 -4.23 -2.01
C ASP A 25 10.06 -3.17 -2.75
N ILE A 26 9.08 -2.56 -2.08
CA ILE A 26 8.08 -1.68 -2.73
C ILE A 26 8.55 -0.22 -2.79
N ALA A 27 9.19 0.28 -1.74
CA ALA A 27 9.64 1.67 -1.69
C ALA A 27 10.69 2.03 -2.77
N PRO A 28 11.71 1.20 -3.08
CA PRO A 28 12.74 1.54 -4.07
C PRO A 28 12.20 1.71 -5.48
N SER A 29 11.16 0.94 -5.87
CA SER A 29 10.57 1.01 -7.21
C SER A 29 9.74 2.28 -7.44
N HIS A 30 9.40 3.00 -6.37
CA HIS A 30 8.57 4.21 -6.44
C HIS A 30 9.32 5.50 -6.11
N VAL A 31 10.66 5.46 -5.98
CA VAL A 31 11.49 6.62 -5.55
C VAL A 31 11.38 7.81 -6.49
N GLU A 32 11.31 7.58 -7.80
CA GLU A 32 11.26 8.66 -8.81
C GLU A 32 9.86 9.29 -8.93
N ARG A 33 8.83 8.62 -8.38
CA ARG A 33 7.44 9.04 -8.50
C ARG A 33 7.05 9.95 -7.34
N ARG A 34 6.79 11.23 -7.62
CA ARG A 34 6.32 12.21 -6.62
C ARG A 34 4.82 12.09 -6.33
N GLY A 35 4.37 10.91 -5.89
CA GLY A 35 2.99 10.66 -5.45
C GLY A 35 2.12 9.84 -6.41
N GLY A 36 0.94 9.42 -5.93
CA GLY A 36 0.03 8.54 -6.66
C GLY A 36 0.57 7.11 -6.79
N TYR A 37 0.92 6.50 -5.65
CA TYR A 37 1.50 5.14 -5.59
C TYR A 37 0.48 4.02 -5.78
N THR A 38 -0.80 4.34 -5.66
CA THR A 38 -1.89 3.39 -5.77
C THR A 38 -2.87 3.83 -6.84
N ARG A 39 -3.44 2.84 -7.54
CA ARG A 39 -4.52 3.03 -8.50
C ARG A 39 -5.71 2.20 -8.06
N VAL A 40 -6.90 2.77 -8.25
CA VAL A 40 -8.17 2.12 -7.92
C VAL A 40 -9.01 1.99 -9.18
N TYR A 41 -9.45 0.77 -9.50
CA TYR A 41 -10.45 0.52 -10.54
C TYR A 41 -11.74 0.02 -9.91
N SER A 42 -12.87 0.58 -10.32
CA SER A 42 -14.18 0.05 -9.97
C SER A 42 -14.50 -1.17 -10.83
N LEU A 43 -14.79 -2.29 -10.17
CA LEU A 43 -15.12 -3.57 -10.82
C LEU A 43 -16.63 -3.82 -10.92
N GLY A 44 -17.44 -2.84 -10.52
CA GLY A 44 -18.90 -2.94 -10.50
C GLY A 44 -19.42 -3.42 -9.16
N LYS A 45 -20.51 -4.19 -9.17
CA LYS A 45 -21.23 -4.61 -7.95
C LYS A 45 -21.11 -6.12 -7.75
N ARG A 46 -20.92 -6.54 -6.51
CA ARG A 46 -20.90 -7.96 -6.12
C ARG A 46 -22.29 -8.57 -6.32
N VAL A 47 -22.34 -9.79 -6.87
CA VAL A 47 -23.60 -10.47 -7.23
C VAL A 47 -24.49 -10.75 -6.01
N SER A 48 -23.89 -11.04 -4.84
CA SER A 48 -24.63 -11.46 -3.65
C SER A 48 -25.31 -10.30 -2.90
N ASP A 49 -24.56 -9.24 -2.59
CA ASP A 49 -25.02 -8.13 -1.73
C ASP A 49 -25.04 -6.78 -2.44
N THR A 50 -24.84 -6.75 -3.76
CA THR A 50 -24.84 -5.52 -4.57
C THR A 50 -23.77 -4.50 -4.13
N ALA A 51 -22.83 -4.88 -3.27
CA ALA A 51 -21.78 -4.01 -2.78
C ALA A 51 -20.84 -3.59 -3.91
N SER A 52 -20.47 -2.30 -3.98
CA SER A 52 -19.51 -1.82 -4.96
C SER A 52 -18.12 -2.38 -4.67
N ILE A 53 -17.56 -3.12 -5.61
CA ILE A 53 -16.20 -3.65 -5.54
C ILE A 53 -15.26 -2.71 -6.29
N SER A 54 -14.12 -2.46 -5.69
CA SER A 54 -12.98 -1.81 -6.35
C SER A 54 -11.72 -2.62 -6.11
N ARG A 55 -10.82 -2.62 -7.09
CA ARG A 55 -9.48 -3.22 -6.99
C ARG A 55 -8.46 -2.12 -6.80
N LEU A 56 -7.62 -2.29 -5.79
CA LEU A 56 -6.49 -1.41 -5.50
C LEU A 56 -5.20 -2.10 -5.92
N GLU A 57 -4.37 -1.42 -6.70
CA GLU A 57 -3.08 -1.91 -7.16
C GLU A 57 -1.99 -0.86 -6.97
N TRP A 58 -0.74 -1.32 -6.86
CA TRP A 58 0.45 -0.48 -6.97
C TRP A 58 0.63 -0.06 -8.43
N VAL A 59 1.11 1.16 -8.67
CA VAL A 59 1.30 1.73 -10.02
C VAL A 59 2.62 1.29 -10.64
#